data_AF-A0A4Q3YJW3-F1
#
_entry.id   AF-A0A4Q3YJW3-F1
#
_cell.length_a   1.000
_cell.length_b   1.000
_cell.length_c   1.000
_cell.angle_alpha   90.00
_cell.angle_beta   90.00
_cell.angle_gamma   90.00
#
_symmetry.space_group_name_H-M   'P 1'
#
loop_
_entity.id
_entity.type
_entity.pdbx_description
1 polymer ?
#
loop_
_entity_poly.entity_id
_entity_poly.type
_entity_poly.pdbx_seq_one_letter_code
_entity_poly.pdbx_strand_id
1 'polypeptide(L)'
;NGFRIAEHFDGSWNVDKGYVGDQMFRPSGTTPGHWLEWSRLLMQLWVLGERQHDWLPEAAQALFHQSITIGWDDKHGGFFYNLDWDDKPDMRHKLWWPASEGAAAAAFLMEHVDDPLYESWYRNIWDVIARHHIDELNGGWHEQLTEDMKPAYSLFAGKGDIYHALQACLIPLFPATGSITKGIIETGGEY
;
A
#
# COMPACT_ATOMS: atom_id res chain seq x y z
N ASN A 1 5.95 13.94 -12.41
CA ASN A 1 6.49 12.61 -12.03
C ASN A 1 5.59 11.43 -12.40
N GLY A 2 4.60 11.57 -13.31
CA GLY A 2 3.79 10.43 -13.78
C GLY A 2 3.16 9.59 -12.68
N PHE A 3 2.66 10.21 -11.60
CA PHE A 3 2.12 9.54 -10.40
C PHE A 3 3.11 8.65 -9.64
N ARG A 4 4.36 9.10 -9.56
CA ARG A 4 5.36 8.64 -8.58
C ARG A 4 5.46 9.69 -7.48
N ILE A 5 5.17 9.31 -6.25
CA ILE A 5 5.30 10.20 -5.10
C ILE A 5 6.78 10.31 -4.74
N ALA A 6 7.26 11.55 -4.69
CA ALA A 6 8.57 11.86 -4.14
C ALA A 6 8.43 11.98 -2.61
N GLU A 7 9.35 11.36 -1.89
CA GLU A 7 9.31 11.30 -0.43
C GLU A 7 10.09 12.44 0.23
N HIS A 8 11.11 12.97 -0.46
CA HIS A 8 12.11 13.87 0.13
C HIS A 8 12.15 15.21 -0.59
N PHE A 9 12.17 16.28 0.20
CA PHE A 9 12.15 17.65 -0.27
C PHE A 9 13.11 18.52 0.54
N ASP A 10 13.69 19.53 -0.11
CA ASP A 10 14.45 20.58 0.58
C ASP A 10 13.53 21.55 1.34
N GLY A 11 14.13 22.50 2.08
CA GLY A 11 13.37 23.52 2.84
C GLY A 11 12.52 24.46 1.98
N SER A 12 12.64 24.41 0.65
CA SER A 12 11.84 25.17 -0.31
C SER A 12 10.84 24.29 -1.08
N TRP A 13 10.61 23.05 -0.64
CA TRP A 13 9.73 22.07 -1.28
C TRP A 13 10.16 21.63 -2.69
N ASN A 14 11.44 21.74 -3.04
CA ASN A 14 11.96 21.09 -4.24
C ASN A 14 12.26 19.62 -3.95
N VAL A 15 11.94 18.73 -4.90
CA VAL A 15 12.25 17.29 -4.78
C VAL A 15 13.76 17.10 -4.64
N ASP A 16 14.19 16.48 -3.54
CA ASP A 16 15.58 16.09 -3.30
C ASP A 16 15.82 14.66 -3.78
N LYS A 17 16.30 14.52 -5.02
CA LYS A 17 16.64 13.22 -5.60
C LYS A 17 17.93 12.62 -5.02
N GLY A 18 18.77 13.44 -4.40
CA GLY A 18 20.06 13.02 -3.82
C GLY A 18 19.96 12.61 -2.35
N TYR A 19 18.76 12.66 -1.76
CA TYR A 19 18.55 12.29 -0.37
C TYR A 19 18.95 10.83 -0.11
N VAL A 20 19.86 10.64 0.86
CA VAL A 20 20.27 9.34 1.39
C VAL A 20 20.02 9.35 2.89
N GLY A 21 19.02 8.59 3.33
CA GLY A 21 18.61 8.53 4.72
C GLY A 21 18.56 7.12 5.28
N ASP A 22 17.85 6.99 6.39
CA ASP A 22 17.56 5.72 7.03
C ASP A 22 16.76 4.80 6.10
N GLN A 23 17.24 3.58 5.86
CA GLN A 23 16.62 2.65 4.92
C GLN A 23 15.27 2.11 5.38
N MET A 24 14.95 2.17 6.67
CA MET A 24 13.70 1.62 7.22
C MET A 24 12.54 2.62 7.10
N PHE A 25 12.82 3.92 7.26
CA PHE A 25 11.78 4.96 7.30
C PHE A 25 11.89 6.01 6.21
N ARG A 26 13.09 6.22 5.65
CA ARG A 26 13.36 7.28 4.67
C ARG A 26 14.26 6.76 3.55
N PRO A 27 13.85 5.68 2.84
CA PRO A 27 14.65 5.12 1.75
C PRO A 27 14.79 6.15 0.62
N SER A 28 15.92 6.11 -0.09
CA SER A 28 16.10 6.89 -1.31
C SER A 28 15.10 6.48 -2.40
N GLY A 29 14.90 7.35 -3.38
CA GLY A 29 14.02 7.06 -4.51
C GLY A 29 12.55 7.20 -4.14
N THR A 30 11.74 6.20 -4.50
CA THR A 30 10.29 6.23 -4.33
C THR A 30 9.74 4.90 -3.83
N THR A 31 8.62 4.94 -3.10
CA THR A 31 8.08 3.79 -2.37
C THR A 31 6.70 3.41 -2.89
N PRO A 32 6.55 2.35 -3.70
CA PRO A 32 5.25 1.95 -4.29
C PRO A 32 4.14 1.69 -3.24
N GLY A 33 4.52 1.23 -2.05
CA GLY A 33 3.59 1.07 -0.93
C GLY A 33 2.90 2.37 -0.53
N HIS A 34 3.64 3.49 -0.48
CA HIS A 34 3.03 4.80 -0.17
C HIS A 34 2.10 5.26 -1.28
N TRP A 35 2.34 4.88 -2.53
CA TRP A 35 1.43 5.24 -3.63
C TRP A 35 0.07 4.54 -3.45
N LEU A 36 0.07 3.29 -2.99
CA LEU A 36 -1.15 2.54 -2.66
C LEU A 36 -1.86 3.17 -1.46
N GLU A 37 -1.11 3.54 -0.42
CA GLU A 37 -1.67 4.25 0.73
C GLU A 37 -2.32 5.57 0.32
N TRP A 38 -1.62 6.39 -0.47
CA TRP A 38 -2.18 7.63 -1.00
C TRP A 38 -3.38 7.40 -1.89
N SER A 39 -3.40 6.34 -2.70
CA SER A 39 -4.60 5.97 -3.49
C SER A 39 -5.82 5.80 -2.60
N ARG A 40 -5.71 5.04 -1.50
CA ARG A 40 -6.79 4.86 -0.53
C ARG A 40 -7.16 6.18 0.15
N LEU A 41 -6.18 6.94 0.63
CA LEU A 41 -6.42 8.19 1.36
C LEU A 41 -7.09 9.26 0.49
N LEU A 42 -6.74 9.36 -0.80
CA LEU A 42 -7.39 10.28 -1.72
C LEU A 42 -8.85 9.90 -1.99
N MET A 43 -9.16 8.61 -2.13
CA MET A 43 -10.55 8.15 -2.25
C MET A 43 -11.35 8.43 -0.97
N GLN A 44 -10.76 8.18 0.21
CA GLN A 44 -11.39 8.50 1.49
C GLN A 44 -11.65 10.01 1.63
N LEU A 45 -10.67 10.83 1.26
CA LEU A 45 -10.81 12.29 1.25
C LEU A 45 -11.91 12.74 0.30
N TRP A 46 -11.98 12.16 -0.90
CA TRP A 46 -13.02 12.48 -1.88
C TRP A 46 -14.42 12.21 -1.34
N VAL A 47 -14.63 11.03 -0.73
CA VAL A 47 -15.95 10.68 -0.18
C VAL A 47 -16.31 11.56 1.01
N LEU A 48 -15.36 11.83 1.92
CA LEU A 48 -15.57 12.70 3.08
C LEU A 48 -15.77 14.17 2.69
N GLY A 49 -15.17 14.60 1.59
CA GLY A 49 -15.32 15.94 1.00
C GLY A 49 -16.52 16.05 0.07
N GLU A 50 -17.58 15.26 0.29
CA GLU A 50 -18.83 15.29 -0.48
C GLU A 50 -18.63 15.15 -2.00
N ARG A 51 -17.56 14.46 -2.41
CA ARG A 51 -17.22 14.16 -3.80
C ARG A 51 -17.00 15.41 -4.68
N GLN A 52 -16.54 16.51 -4.09
CA GLN A 52 -16.42 17.81 -4.80
C GLN A 52 -15.19 17.96 -5.71
N HIS A 53 -14.19 17.08 -5.61
CA HIS A 53 -12.91 17.22 -6.31
C HIS A 53 -12.62 16.02 -7.21
N ASP A 54 -12.92 16.16 -8.50
CA ASP A 54 -12.79 15.07 -9.51
C ASP A 54 -11.35 14.57 -9.68
N TRP A 55 -10.35 15.42 -9.40
CA TRP A 55 -8.95 15.02 -9.50
C TRP A 55 -8.54 13.96 -8.47
N LEU A 56 -9.29 13.82 -7.36
CA LEU A 56 -8.95 12.88 -6.28
C LEU A 56 -9.10 11.42 -6.74
N PRO A 57 -10.25 10.97 -7.27
CA PRO A 57 -10.36 9.64 -7.88
C PRO A 57 -9.40 9.41 -9.05
N GLU A 58 -9.18 10.42 -9.90
CA GLU A 58 -8.24 10.29 -11.03
C GLU A 58 -6.81 10.02 -10.54
N ALA A 59 -6.35 10.78 -9.54
CA ALA A 59 -5.04 10.61 -8.94
C ALA A 59 -4.93 9.28 -8.18
N ALA A 60 -5.97 8.87 -7.46
CA ALA A 60 -5.99 7.59 -6.75
C ALA A 60 -5.82 6.40 -7.69
N GLN A 61 -6.64 6.33 -8.75
CA GLN A 61 -6.52 5.29 -9.77
C GLN A 61 -5.13 5.31 -10.40
N ALA A 62 -4.61 6.48 -10.77
CA ALA A 62 -3.29 6.58 -11.39
C ALA A 62 -2.14 6.13 -10.45
N LEU A 63 -2.20 6.46 -9.16
CA LEU A 63 -1.23 5.99 -8.16
C LEU A 63 -1.29 4.46 -8.00
N PHE A 64 -2.50 3.89 -7.91
CA PHE A 64 -2.69 2.45 -7.83
C PHE A 64 -2.11 1.75 -9.07
N HIS A 65 -2.49 2.22 -10.26
CA HIS A 65 -2.01 1.66 -11.53
C HIS A 65 -0.49 1.72 -11.66
N GLN A 66 0.16 2.82 -11.26
CA GLN A 66 1.61 2.88 -11.31
C GLN A 66 2.25 1.92 -10.30
N SER A 67 1.72 1.82 -9.09
CA SER A 67 2.25 0.90 -8.10
C SER A 67 2.23 -0.55 -8.57
N ILE A 68 1.13 -1.02 -9.16
CA ILE A 68 1.04 -2.38 -9.72
C ILE A 68 1.87 -2.57 -11.00
N THR A 69 2.12 -1.52 -11.78
CA THR A 69 2.81 -1.64 -13.07
C THR A 69 4.33 -1.69 -12.89
N ILE A 70 4.89 -0.87 -12.00
CA ILE A 70 6.35 -0.75 -11.85
C ILE A 70 6.86 -1.18 -10.46
N GLY A 71 5.98 -1.22 -9.45
CA GLY A 71 6.33 -1.65 -8.10
C GLY A 71 6.12 -3.13 -7.83
N TRP A 72 5.32 -3.82 -8.64
CA TRP A 72 5.05 -5.25 -8.48
C TRP A 72 6.16 -6.12 -9.09
N ASP A 73 6.50 -7.22 -8.42
CA ASP A 73 7.44 -8.22 -8.92
C ASP A 73 6.68 -9.36 -9.62
N ASP A 74 6.65 -9.35 -10.94
CA ASP A 74 5.99 -10.40 -11.73
C ASP A 74 6.61 -11.79 -11.58
N LYS A 75 7.85 -11.89 -11.09
CA LYS A 75 8.55 -13.17 -10.95
C LYS A 75 8.19 -13.88 -9.65
N HIS A 76 8.16 -13.17 -8.54
CA HIS A 76 7.92 -13.77 -7.21
C HIS A 76 6.59 -13.34 -6.58
N GLY A 77 5.94 -12.31 -7.12
CA GLY A 77 4.83 -11.60 -6.50
C GLY A 77 5.27 -10.53 -5.52
N GLY A 78 4.31 -9.76 -5.02
CA GLY A 78 4.53 -8.74 -3.99
C GLY A 78 5.21 -7.48 -4.51
N PHE A 79 5.10 -6.41 -3.73
CA PHE A 79 5.68 -5.11 -4.08
C PHE A 79 7.15 -5.03 -3.62
N PHE A 80 8.02 -4.51 -4.47
CA PHE A 80 9.35 -4.05 -4.05
C PHE A 80 9.21 -2.93 -3.03
N TYR A 81 10.14 -2.87 -2.07
CA TYR A 81 10.07 -1.87 -1.01
C TYR A 81 10.30 -0.46 -1.56
N ASN A 82 11.36 -0.24 -2.34
CA ASN A 82 11.58 1.03 -3.04
C ASN A 82 12.12 0.83 -4.46
N LEU A 83 11.91 1.85 -5.28
CA LEU A 83 12.44 1.98 -6.63
C LEU A 83 13.40 3.17 -6.67
N ASP A 84 14.42 3.08 -7.53
CA ASP A 84 15.26 4.21 -7.88
C ASP A 84 14.51 5.24 -8.77
N TRP A 85 15.19 6.32 -9.15
CA TRP A 85 14.59 7.38 -9.96
C TRP A 85 14.38 7.02 -11.44
N ASP A 86 14.87 5.85 -11.88
CA ASP A 86 14.69 5.27 -13.21
C ASP A 86 13.68 4.10 -13.17
N ASP A 87 12.87 4.02 -12.10
CA ASP A 87 11.84 3.01 -11.85
C ASP A 87 12.39 1.57 -11.78
N LYS A 88 13.65 1.39 -11.37
CA LYS A 88 14.22 0.06 -11.13
C LYS A 88 14.14 -0.31 -9.65
N PRO A 89 13.87 -1.59 -9.34
CA PRO A 89 13.88 -2.03 -7.94
C PRO A 89 15.28 -1.88 -7.34
N ASP A 90 15.37 -1.09 -6.28
CA ASP A 90 16.58 -0.82 -5.51
C ASP A 90 16.63 -1.80 -4.33
N MET A 91 15.73 -1.64 -3.35
CA MET A 91 15.52 -2.59 -2.26
C MET A 91 14.39 -3.56 -2.56
N ARG A 92 14.75 -4.83 -2.73
CA ARG A 92 13.87 -5.87 -3.26
C ARG A 92 13.08 -6.66 -2.21
N HIS A 93 13.28 -6.35 -0.94
CA HIS A 93 12.50 -6.92 0.15
C HIS A 93 11.00 -6.67 -0.05
N LYS A 94 10.18 -7.64 0.35
CA LYS A 94 8.72 -7.49 0.36
C LYS A 94 8.29 -7.24 1.79
N LEU A 95 7.78 -6.06 2.07
CA LEU A 95 7.25 -5.74 3.40
C LEU A 95 5.76 -6.08 3.45
N TRP A 96 5.24 -6.33 4.65
CA TRP A 96 3.81 -6.57 4.86
C TRP A 96 2.95 -5.36 4.49
N TRP A 97 3.39 -4.16 4.89
CA TRP A 97 2.54 -2.97 4.84
C TRP A 97 2.23 -2.50 3.41
N PRO A 98 3.12 -2.57 2.39
CA PRO A 98 2.74 -2.25 1.01
C PRO A 98 1.66 -3.19 0.47
N ALA A 99 1.70 -4.47 0.83
CA ALA A 99 0.65 -5.42 0.45
C ALA A 99 -0.66 -5.11 1.20
N SER A 100 -0.59 -4.81 2.49
CA SER A 100 -1.75 -4.38 3.28
C SER A 100 -2.42 -3.13 2.70
N GLU A 101 -1.65 -2.10 2.36
CA GLU A 101 -2.16 -0.88 1.74
C GLU A 101 -2.70 -1.13 0.34
N GLY A 102 -2.06 -2.00 -0.44
CA GLY A 102 -2.56 -2.41 -1.75
C GLY A 102 -3.92 -3.10 -1.70
N ALA A 103 -4.11 -4.03 -0.76
CA ALA A 103 -5.40 -4.70 -0.56
C ALA A 103 -6.46 -3.69 -0.11
N ALA A 104 -6.14 -2.79 0.82
CA ALA A 104 -7.05 -1.77 1.31
C ALA A 104 -7.43 -0.75 0.22
N ALA A 105 -6.48 -0.33 -0.61
CA ALA A 105 -6.72 0.58 -1.73
C ALA A 105 -7.61 -0.07 -2.80
N ALA A 106 -7.33 -1.33 -3.16
CA ALA A 106 -8.14 -2.07 -4.13
C ALA A 106 -9.59 -2.24 -3.64
N ALA A 107 -9.78 -2.60 -2.36
CA ALA A 107 -11.10 -2.72 -1.76
C ALA A 107 -11.87 -1.40 -1.73
N PHE A 108 -11.20 -0.27 -1.49
CA PHE A 108 -11.87 1.03 -1.53
C PHE A 108 -12.20 1.46 -2.96
N LEU A 109 -11.31 1.20 -3.93
CA LEU A 109 -11.53 1.55 -5.34
C LEU A 109 -12.68 0.77 -5.97
N MET A 110 -12.79 -0.54 -5.71
CA MET A 110 -13.85 -1.38 -6.29
C MET A 110 -15.27 -0.98 -5.88
N GLU A 111 -15.45 -0.28 -4.75
CA GLU A 111 -16.76 0.24 -4.35
C GLU A 111 -17.19 1.51 -5.10
N HIS A 112 -16.24 2.25 -5.69
CA HIS A 112 -16.52 3.54 -6.33
C HIS A 112 -16.20 3.57 -7.82
N VAL A 113 -15.45 2.60 -8.34
CA VAL A 113 -15.03 2.52 -9.73
C VAL A 113 -15.42 1.17 -10.31
N ASP A 114 -16.23 1.18 -11.36
CA ASP A 114 -16.67 -0.01 -12.10
C ASP A 114 -15.57 -0.49 -13.06
N ASP A 115 -14.47 -0.99 -12.49
CA ASP A 115 -13.37 -1.62 -13.22
C ASP A 115 -12.97 -2.95 -12.55
N PRO A 116 -13.11 -4.10 -13.24
CA PRO A 116 -12.76 -5.42 -12.69
C PRO A 116 -11.27 -5.57 -12.34
N LEU A 117 -10.41 -4.66 -12.78
CA LEU A 117 -9.00 -4.63 -12.43
C LEU A 117 -8.79 -4.59 -10.91
N TYR A 118 -9.57 -3.79 -10.18
CA TYR A 118 -9.35 -3.62 -8.74
C TYR A 118 -9.68 -4.89 -7.95
N GLU A 119 -10.75 -5.59 -8.31
CA GLU A 119 -11.09 -6.89 -7.71
C GLU A 119 -10.03 -7.95 -8.02
N SER A 120 -9.55 -7.98 -9.27
CA SER A 120 -8.49 -8.91 -9.69
C SER A 120 -7.19 -8.70 -8.89
N TRP A 121 -6.79 -7.43 -8.70
CA TRP A 121 -5.61 -7.10 -7.91
C TRP A 121 -5.81 -7.30 -6.42
N TYR A 122 -7.01 -7.02 -5.89
CA TYR A 122 -7.35 -7.35 -4.51
C TYR A 122 -7.08 -8.84 -4.22
N ARG A 123 -7.55 -9.74 -5.10
CA ARG A 123 -7.27 -11.18 -4.99
C ARG A 123 -5.79 -11.51 -5.12
N ASN A 124 -5.10 -10.98 -6.14
CA ASN A 124 -3.68 -11.25 -6.35
C ASN A 124 -2.82 -10.85 -5.13
N ILE A 125 -3.13 -9.70 -4.53
CA ILE A 125 -2.44 -9.19 -3.34
C ILE A 125 -2.76 -10.08 -2.13
N TRP A 126 -4.02 -10.44 -1.92
CA TRP A 126 -4.40 -11.36 -0.85
C TRP A 126 -3.78 -12.74 -0.98
N ASP A 127 -3.64 -13.26 -2.20
CA ASP A 127 -2.94 -14.52 -2.44
C ASP A 127 -1.48 -14.45 -2.00
N VAL A 128 -0.79 -13.32 -2.19
CA VAL A 128 0.59 -13.12 -1.70
C VAL A 128 0.61 -12.99 -0.18
N ILE A 129 -0.29 -12.19 0.40
CA ILE A 129 -0.44 -12.03 1.84
C ILE A 129 -0.63 -13.39 2.52
N ALA A 130 -1.63 -14.15 2.08
CA ALA A 130 -2.00 -15.42 2.69
C ALA A 130 -0.88 -16.47 2.55
N ARG A 131 -0.22 -16.53 1.40
CA ARG A 131 0.85 -17.52 1.15
C ARG A 131 2.16 -17.21 1.85
N HIS A 132 2.47 -15.93 2.08
CA HIS A 132 3.84 -15.53 2.45
C HIS A 132 3.95 -14.64 3.68
N HIS A 133 2.98 -13.74 3.92
CA HIS A 133 3.03 -12.84 5.06
C HIS A 133 2.39 -13.45 6.31
N ILE A 134 1.27 -14.16 6.21
CA ILE A 134 0.62 -14.75 7.40
C ILE A 134 1.52 -15.84 8.00
N ASP A 135 1.91 -15.69 9.26
CA ASP A 135 2.66 -16.72 10.00
C ASP A 135 1.69 -17.57 10.81
N GLU A 136 1.29 -18.70 10.26
CA GLU A 136 0.38 -19.64 10.91
C GLU A 136 0.98 -20.32 12.14
N LEU A 137 2.31 -20.36 12.25
CA LEU A 137 3.00 -21.03 13.36
C LEU A 137 3.08 -20.16 14.61
N ASN A 138 3.41 -18.87 14.45
CA ASN A 138 3.65 -17.96 15.57
C ASN A 138 2.60 -16.85 15.69
N GLY A 139 1.64 -16.78 14.77
CA GLY A 139 0.65 -15.70 14.70
C GLY A 139 1.23 -14.38 14.20
N GLY A 140 0.34 -13.46 13.80
CA GLY A 140 0.74 -12.20 13.16
C GLY A 140 1.29 -12.40 11.75
N TRP A 141 1.84 -11.35 11.15
CA TRP A 141 2.38 -11.39 9.79
C TRP A 141 3.91 -11.20 9.82
N HIS A 142 4.65 -11.88 8.95
CA HIS A 142 6.04 -11.60 8.66
C HIS A 142 6.16 -10.18 8.06
N GLU A 143 6.80 -9.28 8.80
CA GLU A 143 6.99 -7.90 8.39
C GLU A 143 8.00 -7.75 7.25
N GLN A 144 8.92 -8.68 7.09
CA GLN A 144 9.88 -8.61 6.02
C GLN A 144 10.10 -9.97 5.39
N LEU A 145 10.07 -9.99 4.07
CA LEU A 145 10.48 -11.11 3.24
C LEU A 145 11.66 -10.72 2.36
N THR A 146 12.48 -11.70 2.01
CA THR A 146 13.42 -11.61 0.88
C THR A 146 12.67 -11.51 -0.44
N GLU A 147 13.39 -11.20 -1.53
CA GLU A 147 12.80 -11.15 -2.88
C GLU A 147 12.16 -12.49 -3.28
N ASP A 148 12.72 -13.62 -2.84
CA ASP A 148 12.22 -14.98 -3.07
C ASP A 148 11.19 -15.47 -2.02
N MET A 149 10.55 -14.54 -1.31
CA MET A 149 9.44 -14.80 -0.37
C MET A 149 9.80 -15.66 0.85
N LYS A 150 11.00 -15.48 1.41
CA LYS A 150 11.42 -16.08 2.68
C LYS A 150 11.42 -15.05 3.80
N PRO A 151 10.98 -15.38 5.03
CA PRO A 151 11.08 -14.48 6.16
C PRO A 151 12.50 -13.94 6.36
N ALA A 152 12.61 -12.64 6.52
CA ALA A 152 13.85 -11.91 6.77
C ALA A 152 13.65 -10.94 7.94
N TYR A 153 14.77 -10.46 8.50
CA TYR A 153 14.76 -9.66 9.74
C TYR A 153 15.79 -8.53 9.73
N SER A 154 16.26 -8.11 8.55
CA SER A 154 17.35 -7.13 8.43
C SER A 154 16.91 -5.69 8.64
N LEU A 155 15.66 -5.36 8.28
CA LEU A 155 15.02 -4.06 8.54
C LEU A 155 14.15 -4.12 9.80
N PHE A 156 13.39 -5.20 9.95
CA PHE A 156 12.45 -5.40 11.04
C PHE A 156 12.80 -6.69 11.79
N ALA A 157 13.21 -6.57 13.05
CA ALA A 157 13.64 -7.72 13.84
C ALA A 157 12.47 -8.65 14.26
N GLY A 158 11.21 -8.23 14.11
CA GLY A 158 10.05 -8.94 14.63
C GLY A 158 8.75 -8.50 13.97
N LYS A 159 7.66 -8.54 14.75
CA LYS A 159 6.30 -8.19 14.32
C LYS A 159 5.75 -7.07 15.22
N GLY A 160 6.30 -5.87 15.06
CA GLY A 160 5.99 -4.71 15.88
C GLY A 160 4.70 -3.98 15.49
N ASP A 161 4.19 -4.23 14.29
CA ASP A 161 3.00 -3.60 13.74
C ASP A 161 1.87 -4.60 13.50
N ILE A 162 0.72 -4.26 14.06
CA ILE A 162 -0.55 -4.91 13.72
C ILE A 162 -1.48 -3.97 12.97
N TYR A 163 -1.17 -2.67 12.89
CA TYR A 163 -2.08 -1.66 12.39
C TYR A 163 -2.38 -1.88 10.90
N HIS A 164 -1.36 -2.06 10.05
CA HIS A 164 -1.58 -2.23 8.62
C HIS A 164 -2.24 -3.58 8.32
N ALA A 165 -1.78 -4.66 8.96
CA ALA A 165 -2.35 -6.00 8.78
C ALA A 165 -3.82 -6.03 9.22
N LEU A 166 -4.16 -5.41 10.37
CA LEU A 166 -5.53 -5.33 10.86
C LEU A 166 -6.40 -4.48 9.93
N GLN A 167 -5.91 -3.34 9.45
CA GLN A 167 -6.66 -2.51 8.52
C GLN A 167 -6.94 -3.21 7.19
N ALA A 168 -5.97 -3.96 6.65
CA ALA A 168 -6.18 -4.75 5.44
C ALA A 168 -7.33 -5.77 5.62
N CYS A 169 -7.46 -6.37 6.81
CA CYS A 169 -8.55 -7.29 7.12
C CYS A 169 -9.90 -6.58 7.34
N LEU A 170 -9.90 -5.38 7.93
CA LEU A 170 -11.13 -4.70 8.35
C LEU A 170 -11.72 -3.81 7.25
N ILE A 171 -10.92 -3.07 6.50
CA ILE A 171 -11.40 -2.11 5.47
C ILE A 171 -12.37 -2.73 4.47
N PRO A 172 -12.14 -3.94 3.92
CA PRO A 172 -13.06 -4.54 2.96
C PRO A 172 -14.39 -5.01 3.56
N LEU A 173 -14.56 -4.99 4.89
CA LEU A 173 -15.77 -5.46 5.57
C LEU A 173 -16.78 -4.34 5.82
N PHE A 174 -16.38 -3.08 5.71
CA PHE A 174 -17.27 -1.95 5.96
C PHE A 174 -17.40 -1.08 4.71
N PRO A 175 -18.54 -0.39 4.52
CA PRO A 175 -18.75 0.46 3.36
C PRO A 175 -17.62 1.49 3.18
N ALA A 176 -17.22 1.72 1.94
CA ALA A 176 -16.17 2.68 1.57
C ALA A 176 -16.66 4.15 1.65
N THR A 177 -17.33 4.52 2.74
CA THR A 177 -17.96 5.84 2.93
C THR A 177 -17.17 6.78 3.84
N GLY A 178 -16.02 6.34 4.35
CA GLY A 178 -15.18 7.14 5.25
C GLY A 178 -14.05 6.35 5.89
N SER A 179 -13.77 6.65 7.17
CA SER A 179 -12.77 5.93 7.95
C SER A 179 -13.31 4.60 8.48
N ILE A 180 -12.43 3.61 8.63
CA ILE A 180 -12.77 2.31 9.20
C ILE A 180 -13.39 2.43 10.60
N THR A 181 -12.86 3.32 11.44
CA THR A 181 -13.36 3.53 12.80
C THR A 181 -14.79 4.05 12.80
N LYS A 182 -15.14 4.96 11.88
CA LYS A 182 -16.51 5.44 11.74
C LYS A 182 -17.44 4.31 11.30
N GLY A 183 -17.04 3.51 10.30
CA GLY A 183 -17.79 2.34 9.84
C GLY A 183 -18.11 1.36 10.98
N ILE A 184 -17.09 0.98 11.76
CA ILE A 184 -17.26 0.09 12.92
C ILE A 184 -18.25 0.66 13.95
N ILE A 185 -18.15 1.96 14.27
CA ILE A 185 -19.05 2.60 15.23
C ILE A 185 -20.50 2.61 14.71
N GLU A 186 -20.70 2.93 13.43
CA GLU A 186 -22.02 3.06 12.82
C GLU A 186 -22.75 1.72 12.70
N THR A 187 -22.02 0.61 12.52
CA THR A 187 -22.63 -0.73 12.44
C THR A 187 -22.62 -1.49 13.77
N GLY A 188 -22.09 -0.90 14.85
CA GLY A 188 -21.90 -1.61 16.12
C GLY A 188 -20.93 -2.80 16.02
N GLY A 189 -20.06 -2.82 15.00
CA GLY A 189 -19.12 -3.91 14.71
C GLY A 189 -19.71 -5.06 13.90
N GLU A 190 -20.95 -4.96 13.43
CA GLU A 190 -21.56 -5.93 12.51
C GLU A 190 -21.20 -5.61 11.06
N TYR A 191 -20.96 -6.64 10.24
CA TYR A 191 -20.63 -6.54 8.80
C TYR A 191 -21.14 -7.76 8.03
#